data_AF-A0A660MCW3-F1
#
_entry.id   AF-A0A660MCW3-F1
#
_cell.length_a   1.000
_cell.length_b   1.000
_cell.length_c   1.000
_cell.angle_alpha   90.00
_cell.angle_beta   90.00
_cell.angle_gamma   90.00
#
_symmetry.space_group_name_H-M   'P 1'
#
loop_
_entity.id
_entity.type
_entity.pdbx_description
1 polymer ?
#
loop_
_entity_poly.entity_id
_entity_poly.type
_entity_poly.pdbx_seq_one_letter_code
_entity_poly.pdbx_strand_id
1 'polypeptide(L)'
;GALWMGIHIAIVFAVARLIRAPLFFLCVGSNANTGGASSAAIVATAFHPALAPVGVLLGILGYTLGTIGGYITAEILRHIVAP
;
A
#
# COMPACT_ATOMS: atom_id res chain seq x y z
N GLY A 1 8.91 12.92 -6.44
CA GLY A 1 8.89 11.46 -6.71
C GLY A 1 9.92 10.73 -5.87
N ALA A 2 11.21 10.85 -6.22
CA ALA A 2 12.29 10.07 -5.60
C ALA A 2 12.41 10.25 -4.08
N LEU A 3 12.27 11.47 -3.56
CA LEU A 3 12.30 11.72 -2.11
C LEU A 3 11.17 10.97 -1.38
N TRP A 4 9.95 11.02 -1.92
CA TRP A 4 8.80 10.31 -1.33
C TRP A 4 8.95 8.79 -1.42
N MET A 5 9.45 8.27 -2.55
CA MET A 5 9.71 6.82 -2.66
C MET A 5 10.85 6.37 -1.74
N GLY A 6 11.86 7.21 -1.52
CA GLY A 6 12.90 6.95 -0.53
C GLY A 6 12.33 6.85 0.89
N ILE A 7 11.48 7.79 1.29
CA ILE A 7 10.79 7.78 2.59
C ILE A 7 9.87 6.56 2.70
N HIS A 8 9.07 6.29 1.67
CA HIS A 8 8.17 5.14 1.62
C HIS A 8 8.93 3.83 1.82
N ILE A 9 9.96 3.57 1.02
CA ILE A 9 10.78 2.36 1.14
C ILE A 9 11.43 2.26 2.52
N ALA A 10 11.95 3.37 3.05
CA ALA A 10 12.55 3.39 4.39
C ALA A 10 11.55 3.00 5.48
N ILE A 11 10.32 3.53 5.43
CA ILE A 11 9.27 3.22 6.40
C ILE A 11 8.84 1.75 6.27
N VAL A 12 8.52 1.28 5.07
CA VAL A 12 8.04 -0.11 4.90
C VAL A 12 9.14 -1.10 5.29
N PHE A 13 10.40 -0.81 4.99
CA PHE A 13 11.52 -1.66 5.40
C PHE A 13 11.73 -1.65 6.92
N ALA A 14 11.62 -0.48 7.57
CA ALA A 14 11.70 -0.38 9.03
C ALA A 14 10.57 -1.16 9.73
N VAL A 15 9.33 -1.05 9.22
CA VAL A 15 8.18 -1.80 9.74
C VAL A 15 8.37 -3.30 9.51
N ALA A 16 8.79 -3.72 8.33
CA ALA A 16 9.05 -5.13 8.03
C ALA A 16 10.14 -5.72 8.94
N ARG A 17 11.18 -4.94 9.26
CA ARG A 17 12.22 -5.32 10.22
C ARG A 17 11.66 -5.47 11.64
N LEU A 18 10.77 -4.56 12.06
CA LEU A 18 10.16 -4.56 13.40
C LEU A 18 9.26 -5.78 13.61
N ILE A 19 8.38 -6.07 12.65
CA ILE A 19 7.42 -7.19 12.74
C ILE A 19 8.02 -8.53 12.27
N ARG A 20 9.29 -8.54 11.84
CA ARG A 20 9.97 -9.70 11.23
C ARG A 20 9.15 -10.33 10.09
N ALA A 21 8.56 -9.48 9.24
CA ALA A 21 7.72 -9.95 8.14
C ALA A 21 8.56 -10.66 7.06
N PRO A 22 8.04 -11.74 6.46
CA PRO A 22 8.64 -12.35 5.29
C PRO A 22 8.59 -11.39 4.09
N LEU A 23 9.56 -11.54 3.18
CA LEU A 23 9.71 -10.72 1.97
C LEU A 23 8.43 -10.67 1.10
N PHE A 24 7.61 -11.72 1.14
CA PHE A 24 6.31 -11.75 0.47
C PHE A 24 5.43 -10.56 0.84
N PHE A 25 5.20 -10.32 2.14
CA PHE A 25 4.32 -9.23 2.59
C PHE A 25 4.93 -7.85 2.32
N LEU A 26 6.27 -7.75 2.35
CA LEU A 26 6.98 -6.51 2.01
C LEU A 26 6.77 -6.15 0.53
N CYS A 27 6.99 -7.09 -0.38
CA CYS A 27 6.88 -6.87 -1.82
C CYS A 27 5.43 -6.68 -2.28
N VAL A 28 4.51 -7.53 -1.81
CA VAL A 28 3.10 -7.44 -2.19
C VAL A 28 2.42 -6.23 -1.54
N GLY A 29 2.72 -5.94 -0.28
CA GLY A 29 2.15 -4.80 0.46
C GLY A 29 2.56 -3.45 -0.12
N SER A 30 3.83 -3.27 -0.49
CA SER A 30 4.27 -2.03 -1.15
C SER A 30 3.60 -1.86 -2.52
N ASN A 31 3.48 -2.93 -3.30
CA ASN A 31 2.81 -2.89 -4.60
C ASN A 31 1.29 -2.69 -4.49
N ALA A 32 0.65 -3.19 -3.43
CA ALA A 32 -0.76 -2.94 -3.15
C ALA A 32 -1.03 -1.44 -2.90
N ASN A 33 -0.09 -0.73 -2.25
CA ASN A 33 -0.24 0.69 -1.96
C ASN A 33 0.08 1.61 -3.17
N THR A 34 1.09 1.28 -3.98
CA THR A 34 1.54 2.17 -5.08
C THR A 34 1.04 1.74 -6.46
N GLY A 35 0.88 0.43 -6.71
CA GLY A 35 0.56 -0.15 -8.01
C GLY A 35 -0.83 -0.78 -8.13
N GLY A 36 -1.63 -0.75 -7.06
CA GLY A 36 -3.00 -1.25 -7.02
C GLY A 36 -3.14 -2.78 -7.09
N ALA A 37 -4.40 -3.25 -7.21
CA ALA A 37 -4.75 -4.67 -7.14
C ALA A 37 -4.15 -5.52 -8.28
N SER A 38 -4.00 -4.97 -9.48
CA SER A 38 -3.41 -5.67 -10.63
C SER A 38 -1.92 -5.95 -10.40
N SER A 39 -1.14 -4.94 -10.02
CA SER A 39 0.31 -5.08 -9.82
C SER A 39 0.64 -5.95 -8.60
N ALA A 40 -0.14 -5.83 -7.52
CA ALA A 40 0.04 -6.64 -6.31
C ALA A 40 -0.22 -8.14 -6.56
N ALA A 41 -1.24 -8.47 -7.37
CA ALA A 41 -1.53 -9.85 -7.75
C ALA A 41 -0.42 -10.48 -8.57
N ILE A 42 0.15 -9.75 -9.54
CA ILE A 42 1.27 -10.21 -10.38
C ILE A 42 2.49 -10.52 -9.50
N VAL A 43 2.84 -9.61 -8.59
CA VAL A 43 3.96 -9.80 -7.66
C VAL A 43 3.70 -10.99 -6.72
N ALA A 44 2.46 -11.20 -6.28
CA ALA A 44 2.10 -12.35 -5.45
C ALA A 44 2.19 -13.69 -6.21
N THR A 45 1.78 -13.73 -7.48
CA THR A 45 1.88 -14.93 -8.33
C THR A 45 3.32 -15.37 -8.60
N ALA A 46 4.27 -14.43 -8.56
CA ALA A 46 5.69 -14.74 -8.69
C ALA A 46 6.23 -15.57 -7.52
N PHE A 47 5.58 -15.54 -6.34
CA PHE A 47 5.92 -16.41 -5.21
C PHE A 47 5.17 -17.74 -5.28
N HIS A 48 3.85 -17.70 -5.47
CA HIS A 48 3.05 -18.90 -5.69
C HIS A 48 1.72 -18.52 -6.36
N PRO A 49 1.25 -19.26 -7.38
CA PRO A 49 0.01 -18.92 -8.08
C PRO A 49 -1.23 -18.88 -7.16
N ALA A 50 -1.24 -19.70 -6.10
CA ALA A 50 -2.32 -19.66 -5.08
C ALA A 50 -2.38 -18.36 -4.26
N LEU A 51 -1.35 -17.50 -4.31
CA LEU A 51 -1.29 -16.23 -3.58
C LEU A 51 -1.83 -15.04 -4.38
N ALA A 52 -2.19 -15.23 -5.67
CA ALA A 52 -2.81 -14.19 -6.49
C ALA A 52 -4.04 -13.53 -5.82
N PRO A 53 -5.00 -14.30 -5.26
CA PRO A 53 -6.19 -13.73 -4.64
C PRO A 53 -5.85 -12.84 -3.44
N VAL A 54 -4.83 -13.22 -2.67
CA VAL A 54 -4.37 -12.45 -1.50
C VAL A 54 -3.80 -11.11 -1.95
N GLY A 55 -3.01 -11.09 -3.04
CA GLY A 55 -2.50 -9.85 -3.63
C GLY A 55 -3.61 -8.92 -4.14
N VAL A 56 -4.64 -9.48 -4.79
CA VAL A 56 -5.82 -8.71 -5.24
C VAL A 56 -6.55 -8.09 -4.03
N LEU A 57 -6.84 -8.88 -3.00
CA LEU A 57 -7.54 -8.40 -1.81
C LEU A 57 -6.76 -7.31 -1.06
N LEU A 58 -5.45 -7.50 -0.90
CA LEU A 58 -4.56 -6.48 -0.31
C LEU A 58 -4.58 -5.17 -1.12
N GLY A 59 -4.56 -5.25 -2.45
CA GLY A 59 -4.63 -4.08 -3.32
C GLY A 59 -5.98 -3.35 -3.24
N ILE A 60 -7.10 -4.09 -3.20
CA ILE A 60 -8.43 -3.50 -3.04
C ILE A 60 -8.53 -2.79 -1.68
N LEU A 61 -8.10 -3.46 -0.60
CA LEU A 61 -8.09 -2.88 0.74
C LEU A 61 -7.25 -1.61 0.82
N GLY A 62 -6.03 -1.64 0.25
CA GLY A 62 -5.16 -0.47 0.18
C GLY A 62 -5.83 0.70 -0.54
N TYR A 63 -6.49 0.43 -1.66
CA TYR A 63 -7.21 1.46 -2.41
C TYR A 63 -8.39 2.02 -1.63
N THR A 64 -9.25 1.16 -1.06
CA THR A 64 -10.40 1.60 -0.27
C THR A 64 -9.98 2.46 0.93
N LEU A 65 -8.97 2.03 1.68
CA LEU A 65 -8.44 2.79 2.81
C LEU A 65 -7.82 4.12 2.36
N GLY A 66 -7.08 4.10 1.24
CA GLY A 66 -6.51 5.31 0.65
C GLY A 66 -7.58 6.32 0.23
N THR A 67 -8.67 5.86 -0.39
CA THR A 67 -9.80 6.72 -0.77
C THR A 67 -10.47 7.35 0.45
N ILE A 68 -10.73 6.56 1.50
CA ILE A 68 -11.33 7.08 2.74
C ILE A 68 -10.39 8.10 3.41
N GLY A 69 -9.10 7.79 3.52
CA GLY A 69 -8.11 8.71 4.09
C GLY A 69 -7.98 10.01 3.29
N GLY A 70 -8.00 9.91 1.96
CA GLY A 70 -8.00 11.07 1.06
C GLY A 70 -9.26 11.92 1.22
N TYR A 71 -10.43 11.29 1.34
CA TYR A 71 -11.70 11.97 1.58
C TYR A 71 -11.70 12.72 2.92
N ILE A 72 -11.25 12.08 4.01
CA ILE A 72 -11.11 12.73 5.31
C ILE A 72 -10.15 13.91 5.23
N THR A 73 -9.01 13.74 4.55
CA THR A 73 -8.02 14.82 4.35
C THR A 73 -8.65 15.99 3.60
N ALA A 74 -9.43 15.71 2.55
CA ALA A 74 -10.14 16.73 1.80
C ALA A 74 -11.16 17.47 2.66
N GLU A 75 -11.90 16.77 3.52
CA GLU A 75 -12.87 17.40 4.42
C GLU A 75 -12.20 18.26 5.49
N ILE A 76 -11.09 17.81 6.06
CA ILE A 76 -10.27 18.62 6.99
C ILE A 76 -9.78 19.90 6.30
N LEU A 77 -9.23 19.78 5.09
CA LEU A 77 -8.77 20.94 4.32
C LEU A 77 -9.93 21.89 3.99
N ARG A 78 -11.11 21.35 3.69
CA ARG A 78 -12.32 22.14 3.42
C ARG A 78 -12.73 22.96 4.65
N HIS A 79 -12.71 22.38 5.84
CA HIS A 79 -12.99 23.09 7.11
C HIS A 79 -11.92 24.13 7.48
N ILE A 80 -10.67 23.94 7.07
CA ILE A 80 -9.59 24.92 7.33
C ILE A 80 -9.68 26.11 6.36
N VAL A 81 -10.10 25.87 5.12
CA VAL A 81 -10.16 26.89 4.05
C VAL A 81 -11.48 27.66 4.03
N ALA A 82 -12.60 27.02 4.37
CA ALA A 82 -13.91 27.66 4.44
C ALA A 82 -14.41 27.60 5.90
N PRO A 83 -14.22 28.68 6.69
CA PRO A 83 -14.87 28.81 8.00
C PRO A 83 -16.38 28.99 7.88
#